data_AF-C1LDN2-F1
#
_entry.id   AF-C1LDN2-F1
#
_cell.length_a   1.000
_cell.length_b   1.000
_cell.length_c   1.000
_cell.angle_alpha   90.00
_cell.angle_beta   90.00
_cell.angle_gamma   90.00
#
_symmetry.space_group_name_H-M   'P 1'
#
loop_
_entity.id
_entity.type
_entity.pdbx_description
1 polymer ?
#
loop_
_entity_poly.entity_id
_entity_poly.type
_entity_poly.pdbx_seq_one_letter_code
_entity_poly.pdbx_strand_id
1 'polypeptide(L)' 'MSELRVAEISENTADSLKKFKFRKYQNTAAFILKIDKETLTIEPEQILEVRAFVHA' A
#
# COMPACT_ATOMS: atom_id res chain seq x y z
N MET A 1 -9.32 15.36 -23.01
CA MET A 1 -10.11 14.73 -21.92
C MET A 1 -9.26 13.64 -21.31
N SER A 2 -9.14 13.56 -19.98
CA SER A 2 -8.44 12.45 -19.34
C SER A 2 -9.45 11.32 -19.15
N GLU A 3 -9.28 10.21 -19.86
CA GLU A 3 -10.10 9.01 -19.66
C GLU A 3 -9.78 8.38 -18.30
N LEU A 4 -10.80 8.18 -17.47
CA LEU A 4 -10.67 7.45 -16.22
C LEU A 4 -10.58 5.95 -16.55
N ARG A 5 -9.47 5.31 -16.18
CA ARG A 5 -9.25 3.87 -16.38
C ARG A 5 -9.02 3.20 -15.02
N VAL A 6 -9.51 1.97 -14.88
CA VAL A 6 -9.30 1.16 -13.67
C VAL A 6 -7.98 0.41 -13.81
N ALA A 7 -7.12 0.50 -12.78
CA ALA A 7 -5.87 -0.24 -12.72
C ALA A 7 -6.07 -1.60 -12.03
N GLU A 8 -5.37 -2.62 -12.50
CA GLU A 8 -5.45 -3.98 -11.95
C GLU A 8 -4.54 -4.14 -10.72
N ILE A 9 -4.94 -5.02 -9.79
CA ILE A 9 -4.12 -5.36 -8.62
C ILE A 9 -3.57 -6.77 -8.84
N SER A 10 -2.24 -6.91 -8.85
CA SER A 10 -1.62 -8.23 -8.93
C SER A 10 -1.94 -9.08 -7.70
N GLU A 11 -1.95 -10.42 -7.85
CA GLU A 11 -2.18 -11.33 -6.72
C GLU A 11 -1.17 -11.11 -5.58
N ASN A 12 0.08 -10.78 -5.92
CA ASN A 12 1.14 -10.49 -4.96
C ASN A 12 0.86 -9.21 -4.15
N THR A 13 0.39 -8.15 -4.83
CA THR A 13 -0.04 -6.90 -4.18
C THR A 13 -1.24 -7.15 -3.27
N ALA A 14 -2.22 -7.94 -3.73
CA ALA A 14 -3.41 -8.29 -2.95
C ALA A 14 -3.06 -9.09 -1.68
N ASP A 15 -2.14 -10.06 -1.78
CA ASP A 15 -1.66 -10.84 -0.64
C ASP A 15 -0.90 -9.95 0.37
N SER A 16 -0.05 -9.05 -0.13
CA SER A 16 0.67 -8.07 0.69
C SER A 16 -0.29 -7.14 1.44
N LEU A 17 -1.36 -6.67 0.79
CA LEU A 17 -2.41 -5.85 1.40
C LEU A 17 -3.15 -6.60 2.51
N LYS A 18 -3.49 -7.87 2.29
CA LYS A 18 -4.11 -8.73 3.31
C LYS A 18 -3.17 -8.88 4.51
N LYS A 19 -1.91 -9.24 4.27
CA LYS A 19 -0.89 -9.36 5.33
C LYS A 19 -0.75 -8.06 6.11
N PHE A 20 -0.71 -6.91 5.44
CA PHE A 20 -0.65 -5.59 6.06
C PHE A 20 -1.87 -5.32 6.96
N LYS A 21 -3.09 -5.55 6.47
CA LYS A 21 -4.34 -5.39 7.24
C LYS A 21 -4.38 -6.25 8.51
N PHE A 22 -3.85 -7.47 8.45
CA PHE A 22 -3.84 -8.40 9.59
C PHE A 22 -2.63 -8.24 10.52
N ARG A 23 -1.74 -7.25 10.29
CA ARG A 23 -0.67 -6.93 11.25
C ARG A 23 -1.29 -6.42 12.56
N LYS A 24 -1.31 -7.29 13.57
CA LYS A 24 -1.96 -7.07 14.88
C LYS A 24 -1.42 -5.89 15.72
N TYR A 25 -0.36 -5.19 15.31
CA TYR A 25 0.43 -4.39 16.27
C TYR A 25 1.02 -3.05 15.79
N GLN A 26 0.49 -2.43 14.74
CA GLN A 26 0.97 -1.10 14.34
C GLN A 26 -0.18 -0.20 13.91
N ASN A 27 -0.84 0.45 14.88
CA ASN A 27 -1.78 1.56 14.65
C ASN A 27 -1.13 2.77 13.96
N THR A 28 0.17 2.70 13.71
CA THR A 28 1.00 3.75 13.14
C THR A 28 1.71 3.33 11.86
N ALA A 29 1.26 2.28 11.17
CA ALA A 29 1.81 1.93 9.86
C ALA A 29 0.91 2.41 8.71
N ALA A 30 1.52 2.89 7.63
CA ALA A 30 0.85 3.18 6.36
C ALA A 30 1.47 2.34 5.24
N PHE A 31 0.64 1.78 4.36
CA PHE A 31 1.10 1.03 3.20
C PHE A 31 0.85 1.86 1.95
N ILE A 32 1.92 2.33 1.34
CA ILE A 32 1.90 3.20 0.17
C ILE A 32 1.86 2.33 -1.08
N LEU A 33 0.89 2.61 -1.94
CA LEU A 33 0.70 1.97 -3.23
C LEU A 33 0.86 3.01 -4.33
N LYS A 34 1.42 2.61 -5.46
CA LYS A 34 1.55 3.42 -6.66
C LYS A 34 0.78 2.78 -7.82
N ILE A 35 0.30 3.61 -8.75
CA ILE A 35 -0.25 3.16 -10.02
C ILE A 35 0.85 3.30 -11.06
N ASP A 36 1.28 2.18 -11.63
CA ASP A 36 2.07 2.17 -12.84
C ASP A 36 1.15 2.50 -14.03
N LYS A 37 1.45 3.60 -14.71
CA LYS A 37 0.66 4.10 -15.85
C LYS A 37 0.95 3.37 -17.15
N GLU A 38 2.10 2.71 -17.26
CA GLU A 38 2.49 1.96 -18.46
C GLU A 38 1.76 0.62 -18.48
N THR A 39 1.79 -0.09 -17.36
CA THR A 39 1.16 -1.41 -17.21
C THR A 39 -0.30 -1.35 -16.72
N LEU A 40 -0.76 -0.18 -16.25
CA LEU A 40 -2.06 0.01 -15.58
C LEU A 40 -2.24 -0.96 -14.40
N THR A 41 -1.19 -1.13 -13.60
CA THR A 41 -1.20 -1.99 -12.42
C THR A 41 -0.93 -1.21 -11.13
N ILE A 42 -1.45 -1.72 -10.01
CA ILE A 42 -1.20 -1.20 -8.67
C ILE A 42 -0.12 -2.03 -8.00
N GLU A 43 0.95 -1.34 -7.59
CA GLU A 43 2.14 -1.93 -7.00
C GLU A 43 2.41 -1.36 -5.61
N PRO A 44 3.00 -2.16 -4.71
CA PRO A 44 3.50 -1.65 -3.44
C PRO A 44 4.74 -0.78 -3.65
N GLU A 45 4.77 0.38 -3.01
CA GLU A 45 5.91 1.29 -3.05
C GLU A 45 6.72 1.20 -1.74
N GLN A 46 6.05 1.36 -0.59
CA GLN A 46 6.72 1.34 0.72
C GLN A 46 5.74 1.09 1.87
N ILE A 47 6.25 0.58 2.99
CA ILE A 47 5.55 0.58 4.27
C ILE A 47 6.22 1.65 5.15
N LEU A 48 5.44 2.65 5.56
CA LEU A 48 5.88 3.68 6.49
C LEU A 48 5.44 3.30 7.90
N GLU A 49 6.40 3.18 8.83
CA GLU A 49 6.11 2.95 10.25
C GLU A 49 6.35 4.26 11.01
N VAL A 50 5.29 4.87 11.54
CA VAL A 50 5.42 6.00 12.46
C VAL A 50 5.83 5.43 13.81
N ARG A 51 7.12 5.54 14.14
CA ARG A 51 7.57 5.38 15.52
C ARG A 51 6.93 6.49 16.33
N ALA A 52 5.92 6.15 17.14
CA ALA A 52 5.50 7.05 18.20
C ALA A 52 6.75 7.29 19.06
N PHE A 53 7.31 8.50 19.01
CA PHE A 53 8.36 8.92 19.92
C PHE A 53 7.76 8.92 21.33
N VAL A 54 7.91 7.81 22.05
CA VAL A 54 7.65 7.79 23.49
C VAL A 54 8.89 8.40 24.15
N HIS A 55 8.89 9.73 24.30
CA HIS A 55 9.70 10.36 25.33
C HIS A 55 8.92 10.22 26.64
N ALA A 56 9.40 9.34 27.52
CA ALA A 56 9.05 9.27 28.93
C ALA A 56 10.34 9.12 29.72
#